data_AF-A0A9X9PVY7-F1
#
_entry.id   AF-A0A9X9PVY7-F1
#
_cell.length_a   1.000
_cell.length_b   1.000
_cell.length_c   1.000
_cell.angle_alpha   90.00
_cell.angle_beta   90.00
_cell.angle_gamma   90.00
#
_symmetry.space_group_name_H-M   'P 1'
#
loop_
_entity.id
_entity.type
_entity.pdbx_description
1 polymer ?
#
loop_
_entity_poly.entity_id
_entity_poly.type
_entity_poly.pdbx_seq_one_letter_code
_entity_poly.pdbx_strand_id
1 'polypeptide(L)'
;MGYLRIFNPHPVKTGDGAQAEDLLLEVHLRDPILQVGVGKFVSGTEMLHLAVLHSRKLCVYSVSGTLGNVEHGNQYQIKLMYEHNLQRTACNMTYGSFGGVKG
;
A
#
# COMPACT_ATOMS: atom_id res chain seq x y z
N MET A 1 16.28 -2.34 -2.57
CA MET A 1 15.57 -1.53 -1.55
C MET A 1 14.09 -1.87 -1.59
N GLY A 2 13.46 -2.09 -0.43
CA GLY A 2 12.07 -2.54 -0.28
C GLY A 2 11.22 -1.58 0.55
N TYR A 3 11.50 -0.28 0.48
CA TYR A 3 10.77 0.74 1.22
C TYR A 3 9.47 1.08 0.49
N LEU A 4 8.34 0.87 1.16
CA LEU A 4 7.03 1.34 0.74
C LEU A 4 6.71 2.63 1.50
N ARG A 5 6.35 3.69 0.77
CA ARG A 5 5.94 4.97 1.32
C ARG A 5 4.57 5.37 0.79
N ILE A 6 3.70 5.86 1.66
CA ILE A 6 2.40 6.43 1.29
C ILE A 6 2.42 7.91 1.70
N PHE A 7 2.07 8.78 0.75
CA PHE A 7 2.05 10.22 0.96
C PHE A 7 0.64 10.76 0.77
N ASN A 8 0.32 11.83 1.50
CA ASN A 8 -0.84 12.69 1.25
C ASN A 8 -0.35 14.14 1.26
N PRO A 9 0.19 14.62 0.12
CA PRO A 9 0.83 15.92 0.05
C PRO A 9 -0.20 17.05 0.19
N HIS A 10 0.10 18.02 1.06
CA HIS A 10 -0.71 19.22 1.24
C HIS A 10 -0.12 20.43 0.50
N PRO A 11 -0.95 21.42 0.11
CA PRO A 11 -0.47 22.64 -0.51
C PRO A 11 0.52 23.37 0.41
N VAL A 12 1.74 23.58 -0.07
CA VAL A 12 2.78 24.30 0.67
C VAL A 12 2.46 25.79 0.64
N LYS A 13 2.41 26.44 1.80
CA LYS A 13 2.40 27.92 1.85
C LYS A 13 3.77 28.41 1.39
N THR A 14 3.81 29.39 0.47
CA THR A 14 5.07 29.98 0.00
C THR A 14 5.97 30.37 1.17
N GLY A 15 7.11 29.69 1.30
CA GLY A 15 8.11 29.94 2.35
C GLY A 15 8.33 28.78 3.33
N ASP A 16 7.41 27.82 3.43
CA ASP A 16 7.60 26.59 4.21
C ASP A 16 8.26 25.50 3.35
N GLY A 17 9.14 24.69 3.95
CA GLY A 17 9.69 23.50 3.33
C GLY A 17 8.64 22.39 3.17
N ALA A 18 9.05 21.24 2.62
CA ALA A 18 8.20 20.04 2.60
C ALA A 18 7.77 19.69 4.04
N GLN A 19 6.47 19.50 4.27
CA GLN A 19 5.95 19.27 5.62
C GLN A 19 6.05 17.77 5.96
N ALA A 20 6.56 17.46 7.16
CA ALA A 20 6.74 16.07 7.62
C ALA A 20 5.42 15.27 7.64
N GLU A 21 4.29 15.97 7.71
CA GLU A 21 2.93 15.44 7.71
C GLU A 21 2.50 14.86 6.36
N ASP A 22 3.22 15.16 5.27
CA ASP A 22 2.92 14.63 3.95
C ASP A 22 3.27 13.13 3.83
N LEU A 23 4.18 12.62 4.66
CA LEU A 23 4.51 11.19 4.74
C LEU A 23 3.60 10.51 5.76
N LEU A 24 2.59 9.78 5.27
CA LEU A 24 1.65 9.07 6.14
C LEU A 24 2.24 7.79 6.74
N LEU A 25 3.02 7.05 5.93
CA LEU A 25 3.56 5.76 6.30
C LEU A 25 4.87 5.51 5.56
N GLU A 26 5.86 4.99 6.28
CA GLU A 26 7.06 4.36 5.70
C GLU A 26 7.25 2.98 6.35
N VAL A 27 7.35 1.93 5.52
CA VAL A 27 7.67 0.58 5.99
C VAL A 27 8.73 -0.04 5.10
N HIS A 28 9.73 -0.67 5.72
CA HIS A 28 10.71 -1.49 5.01
C HIS A 28 10.23 -2.95 4.91
N LEU A 29 9.78 -3.35 3.72
CA LEU A 29 9.29 -4.71 3.42
C LEU A 29 10.40 -5.75 3.20
N ARG A 30 11.68 -5.35 3.37
CA ARG A 30 12.91 -6.16 3.24
C ARG A 30 13.21 -6.70 1.84
N ASP A 31 12.19 -6.89 1.00
CA ASP A 31 12.33 -7.36 -0.40
C ASP A 31 12.10 -6.22 -1.41
N PRO A 32 12.78 -6.21 -2.58
CA PRO A 32 12.53 -5.24 -3.63
C PRO A 32 11.07 -5.23 -4.09
N ILE A 33 10.50 -4.03 -4.27
CA ILE A 33 9.15 -3.85 -4.79
C ILE A 33 9.26 -3.67 -6.31
N LEU A 34 8.66 -4.59 -7.07
CA LEU A 34 8.60 -4.51 -8.53
C LEU A 34 7.45 -3.65 -9.01
N GLN A 35 6.28 -3.79 -8.37
CA GLN A 35 5.07 -3.06 -8.73
C GLN A 35 4.12 -2.97 -7.54
N VAL A 36 3.35 -1.89 -7.48
CA VAL A 36 2.22 -1.72 -6.56
C VAL A 36 0.90 -1.63 -7.34
N GLY A 37 -0.19 -2.10 -6.76
CA GLY A 37 -1.55 -1.99 -7.31
C GLY A 37 -2.57 -1.76 -6.22
N VAL A 38 -3.67 -1.06 -6.51
CA VAL A 38 -4.73 -0.78 -5.53
C VAL A 38 -6.08 -1.22 -6.11
N GLY A 39 -6.77 -2.10 -5.41
CA GLY A 39 -8.00 -2.70 -5.91
C GLY A 39 -8.75 -3.52 -4.87
N LYS A 40 -9.88 -4.09 -5.27
CA LYS A 40 -10.68 -5.01 -4.46
C LYS A 40 -10.04 -6.41 -4.48
N PHE A 41 -9.04 -6.62 -3.64
CA PHE A 41 -8.26 -7.87 -3.63
C PHE A 41 -8.71 -8.87 -2.56
N VAL A 42 -9.64 -8.51 -1.68
CA VAL A 42 -10.14 -9.39 -0.62
C VAL A 42 -11.61 -9.70 -0.86
N SER A 43 -11.95 -10.99 -0.99
CA SER A 43 -13.32 -11.44 -1.21
C SER A 43 -14.25 -11.07 -0.04
N GLY A 44 -15.51 -10.75 -0.35
CA GLY A 44 -16.52 -10.40 0.65
C GLY A 44 -16.46 -8.97 1.16
N THR A 45 -15.62 -8.11 0.57
CA THR A 45 -15.57 -6.69 0.86
C THR A 45 -15.29 -5.86 -0.39
N GLU A 46 -15.89 -4.69 -0.48
CA GLU A 46 -15.61 -3.72 -1.54
C GLU A 46 -14.45 -2.77 -1.20
N MET A 47 -13.81 -2.95 -0.05
CA MET A 47 -12.70 -2.10 0.40
C MET A 47 -11.49 -2.27 -0.50
N LEU A 48 -10.81 -1.15 -0.77
CA LEU A 48 -9.55 -1.15 -1.50
C LEU A 48 -8.42 -1.68 -0.63
N HIS A 49 -7.57 -2.50 -1.23
CA HIS A 49 -6.39 -3.09 -0.62
C HIS A 49 -5.17 -2.79 -1.49
N LEU A 50 -3.98 -2.82 -0.87
CA LEU A 50 -2.71 -2.60 -1.53
C LEU A 50 -2.07 -3.94 -1.89
N ALA A 51 -1.89 -4.21 -3.18
CA ALA A 51 -1.07 -5.33 -3.66
C ALA A 51 0.37 -4.85 -3.90
N VAL A 52 1.34 -5.61 -3.38
CA VAL A 52 2.77 -5.37 -3.55
C VAL A 52 3.39 -6.61 -4.20
N LEU A 53 3.89 -6.44 -5.42
CA LEU A 53 4.60 -7.49 -6.15
C LEU A 53 6.09 -7.42 -5.83
N HIS A 54 6.62 -8.54 -5.35
CA HIS A 54 8.05 -8.80 -5.23
C HIS A 54 8.49 -9.82 -6.29
N SER A 55 9.79 -10.10 -6.36
CA SER A 55 10.34 -11.05 -7.34
C SER A 55 9.76 -12.46 -7.24
N ARG A 56 9.50 -12.94 -6.01
CA ARG A 56 9.07 -14.33 -5.73
C ARG A 56 7.81 -14.44 -4.89
N LYS A 57 7.12 -13.33 -4.63
CA LYS A 57 5.87 -13.32 -3.87
C LYS A 57 4.99 -12.13 -4.24
N LEU A 58 3.69 -12.29 -4.06
CA LEU A 58 2.69 -11.22 -4.11
C LEU A 58 2.05 -11.09 -2.73
N CYS A 59 2.14 -9.92 -2.12
CA CYS A 59 1.59 -9.64 -0.80
C CYS A 59 0.41 -8.67 -0.93
N VAL A 60 -0.71 -8.95 -0.27
CA VAL A 60 -1.86 -8.05 -0.20
C VAL A 60 -2.02 -7.53 1.21
N TYR A 61 -2.05 -6.21 1.34
CA TYR A 61 -2.13 -5.49 2.61
C TYR A 61 -3.43 -4.70 2.69
N SER A 62 -4.03 -4.66 3.88
CA SER A 62 -4.94 -3.57 4.25
C SER A 62 -4.14 -2.41 4.83
N VAL A 63 -4.50 -1.19 4.43
CA VAL A 63 -3.94 0.06 4.97
C VAL A 63 -5.02 0.64 5.89
N SER A 64 -4.67 0.92 7.14
CA SER A 64 -5.60 1.53 8.10
C SER A 64 -4.94 2.71 8.79
N GLY A 65 -5.69 3.80 8.97
CA GLY A 65 -5.30 4.94 9.80
C GLY A 65 -6.14 5.00 11.07
N THR A 66 -5.50 5.21 12.21
CA THR A 66 -6.14 5.56 13.48
C THR A 66 -5.93 7.05 13.69
N LEU A 67 -7.02 7.82 13.76
CA LEU A 67 -6.94 9.22 14.18
C LEU A 67 -6.56 9.25 15.67
N GLY A 68 -5.42 9.84 15.98
CA GLY A 68 -5.03 10.07 17.37
C GLY A 68 -5.79 11.26 17.96
N ASN A 69 -5.92 11.26 19.29
CA ASN A 69 -6.19 12.51 19.99
C ASN A 69 -4.98 13.46 19.84
N VAL A 70 -5.21 14.76 20.04
CA VAL A 70 -4.34 15.91 19.75
C VAL A 70 -2.86 15.74 20.16
N GLU A 71 -2.55 14.84 21.10
CA GLU A 71 -1.20 14.60 21.64
C GLU A 71 -0.35 13.56 20.88
N HIS A 72 -0.92 12.71 20.02
CA HIS A 72 -0.19 11.58 19.41
C HIS A 72 -0.24 11.50 17.86
N GLY A 73 -0.90 12.44 17.20
CA GLY A 73 -0.95 12.48 15.73
C GLY A 73 -1.72 11.31 15.10
N ASN A 74 -1.84 11.32 13.77
CA ASN A 74 -2.47 10.21 13.04
C ASN A 74 -1.47 9.06 12.90
N GLN A 75 -1.89 7.84 13.23
CA GLN A 75 -1.06 6.64 13.06
C GLN A 75 -1.59 5.80 11.90
N TYR A 76 -0.76 5.58 10.88
CA TYR A 76 -1.06 4.65 9.80
C TYR A 76 -0.30 3.34 9.98
N GLN A 77 -0.93 2.24 9.59
CA GLN A 77 -0.32 0.91 9.61
C GLN A 77 -0.76 0.10 8.38
N ILE A 78 0.06 -0.90 8.05
CA ILE A 78 -0.30 -1.95 7.07
C ILE A 78 -0.40 -3.29 7.76
N LYS A 79 -1.43 -4.07 7.39
CA LYS A 79 -1.63 -5.43 7.85
C LYS A 79 -1.65 -6.38 6.67
N LEU A 80 -0.81 -7.41 6.70
CA LEU A 80 -0.81 -8.47 5.68
C LEU A 80 -2.13 -9.24 5.76
N MET A 81 -2.88 -9.25 4.67
CA MET A 81 -4.12 -10.00 4.54
C MET A 81 -3.84 -11.42 4.06
N TYR A 82 -3.03 -11.54 2.99
CA TYR A 82 -2.52 -12.80 2.50
C TYR A 82 -1.27 -12.60 1.64
N GLU A 83 -0.53 -13.69 1.43
CA GLU A 83 0.65 -13.75 0.59
C GLU A 83 0.57 -14.97 -0.33
N HIS A 84 0.99 -14.80 -1.58
CA HIS A 84 1.19 -15.89 -2.53
C HIS A 84 2.66 -16.00 -2.90
N ASN A 85 3.25 -17.18 -2.68
CA ASN A 85 4.58 -17.51 -3.18
C ASN A 85 4.52 -17.84 -4.67
N LEU A 86 5.44 -17.26 -5.45
CA LEU A 86 5.51 -17.42 -6.89
C LEU A 86 6.55 -18.50 -7.26
N GLN A 87 6.11 -19.44 -8.09
CA GLN A 87 6.97 -20.51 -8.63
C GLN A 87 8.00 -19.99 -9.63
N ARG A 88 7.77 -18.83 -10.23
CA ARG A 88 8.65 -18.16 -11.19
C ARG A 88 8.92 -16.73 -10.75
N THR A 89 10.04 -16.17 -11.20
CA THR A 89 10.36 -14.76 -10.97
C THR A 89 9.39 -13.88 -11.75
N ALA A 90 8.71 -12.95 -11.08
CA ALA A 90 7.79 -12.03 -11.71
C ALA A 90 8.52 -10.88 -12.44
N CYS A 91 7.88 -10.36 -13.48
CA CYS A 91 8.31 -9.13 -14.16
C CYS A 91 7.39 -7.95 -13.80
N ASN A 92 6.09 -8.11 -14.03
CA ASN A 92 5.04 -7.13 -13.71
C ASN A 92 3.70 -7.85 -13.46
N MET A 93 2.63 -7.11 -13.16
CA MET A 93 1.27 -7.63 -13.02
C MET A 93 0.22 -6.63 -13.50
N THR A 94 -1.00 -7.11 -13.73
CA THR A 94 -2.20 -6.28 -13.93
C THR A 94 -3.37 -6.88 -13.16
N TYR A 95 -4.43 -6.10 -12.95
CA TYR A 95 -5.61 -6.53 -12.23
C TYR A 95 -6.88 -5.95 -12.84
N GLY A 96 -8.00 -6.63 -12.60
CA GLY A 96 -9.31 -6.21 -13.05
C GLY A 96 -10.35 -7.32 -12.86
N SER A 97 -11.59 -7.02 -13.22
CA SER A 97 -12.71 -7.96 -13.21
C SER A 97 -12.61 -8.97 -14.35
N PHE A 98 -11.66 -9.90 -14.27
CA PHE A 98 -11.48 -10.92 -15.30
C PHE A 98 -12.73 -11.80 -15.44
N GLY A 99 -13.23 -11.95 -16.67
CA GLY A 99 -14.46 -12.69 -16.94
C GLY A 99 -15.76 -11.95 -16.56
N GLY A 100 -15.71 -10.66 -16.21
CA GLY A 100 -16.91 -9.85 -15.97
C GLY A 100 -17.51 -9.97 -14.57
N VAL A 101 -16.77 -10.51 -13.59
CA VAL A 101 -17.21 -10.59 -12.20
C VAL A 101 -17.26 -9.21 -11.54
N LYS A 102 -18.30 -8.94 -10.76
CA LYS A 102 -18.34 -7.77 -9.86
C LYS A 102 -17.51 -8.13 -8.62
N GLY A 103 -16.40 -7.40 -8.41
CA GLY A 103 -15.50 -7.57 -7.28
C GLY A 103 -15.98 -6.90 -6.01
#